data_AF-A0A382M3T1-F1
#
_entry.id   AF-A0A382M3T1-F1
#
_cell.length_a   1.000
_cell.length_b   1.000
_cell.length_c   1.000
_cell.angle_alpha   90.00
_cell.angle_beta   90.00
_cell.angle_gamma   90.00
#
_symmetry.space_group_name_H-M   'P 1'
#
loop_
_entity.id
_entity.type
_entity.pdbx_description
1 polymer ?
#
loop_
_entity_poly.entity_id
_entity_poly.type
_entity_poly.pdbx_seq_one_letter_code
_entity_poly.pdbx_strand_id
1 'polypeptide(L)'
;HIGLAALYCYESMIPEVAENKIKGLRKFYGIDDENTLKFFTVHMHADKWHREVLRKLISELNDSKEKQSETMAAIDEALHTLNDFLTGMEKTYCSQIN
;
A
#
# COMPACT_ATOMS: atom_id res chain seq x y z
N HIS A 1 6.58 15.24 -7.81
CA HIS A 1 6.63 13.83 -8.25
C HIS A 1 7.01 12.91 -7.09
N ILE A 2 8.01 13.23 -6.25
CA ILE A 2 8.42 12.45 -5.04
C ILE A 2 7.23 12.00 -4.17
N GLY A 3 6.44 12.91 -3.62
CA GLY A 3 5.29 12.54 -2.77
C GLY A 3 4.21 11.74 -3.50
N LEU A 4 4.00 12.02 -4.80
CA LEU A 4 3.10 11.23 -5.65
C LEU A 4 3.63 9.80 -5.86
N ALA A 5 4.93 9.64 -6.00
CA ALA A 5 5.60 8.36 -6.18
C ALA A 5 5.48 7.50 -4.92
N ALA A 6 5.68 8.09 -3.74
CA ALA A 6 5.45 7.43 -2.45
C ALA A 6 3.98 7.02 -2.28
N LEU A 7 3.02 7.91 -2.61
CA LEU A 7 1.60 7.58 -2.55
C LEU A 7 1.24 6.49 -3.57
N TYR A 8 1.77 6.54 -4.78
CA TYR A 8 1.58 5.49 -5.79
C TYR A 8 2.10 4.14 -5.30
N CYS A 9 3.28 4.10 -4.66
CA CYS A 9 3.81 2.87 -4.07
C CYS A 9 2.75 2.22 -3.15
N TYR A 10 2.20 2.99 -2.19
CA TYR A 10 1.15 2.52 -1.29
C TYR A 10 -0.10 2.05 -2.05
N GLU A 11 -0.77 2.95 -2.78
CA GLU A 11 -2.06 2.70 -3.47
C GLU A 11 -1.96 1.59 -4.53
N SER A 12 -0.76 1.37 -5.10
CA SER A 12 -0.50 0.29 -6.06
C SER A 12 -0.49 -1.11 -5.46
N MET A 13 -0.52 -1.24 -4.12
CA MET A 13 -0.56 -2.53 -3.43
C MET A 13 -1.89 -2.77 -2.70
N ILE A 14 -2.59 -1.69 -2.29
CA ILE A 14 -3.73 -1.80 -1.36
C ILE A 14 -4.89 -2.67 -1.87
N PRO A 15 -5.34 -2.60 -3.12
CA PRO A 15 -6.42 -3.45 -3.64
C PRO A 15 -6.24 -4.93 -3.34
N GLU A 16 -5.06 -5.48 -3.66
CA GLU A 16 -4.73 -6.89 -3.44
C GLU A 16 -4.53 -7.19 -1.95
N VAL A 17 -3.96 -6.25 -1.18
CA VAL A 17 -3.85 -6.39 0.28
C VAL A 17 -5.22 -6.42 0.95
N ALA A 18 -6.12 -5.51 0.56
CA ALA A 18 -7.47 -5.39 1.10
C ALA A 18 -8.32 -6.62 0.80
N GLU A 19 -8.24 -7.14 -0.43
CA GLU A 19 -8.92 -8.39 -0.81
C GLU A 19 -8.43 -9.56 0.06
N ASN A 20 -7.11 -9.70 0.24
CA ASN A 20 -6.54 -10.74 1.09
C ASN A 20 -6.91 -10.57 2.57
N LYS A 21 -6.97 -9.32 3.08
CA LYS A 21 -7.40 -9.03 4.45
C LYS A 21 -8.85 -9.43 4.68
N ILE A 22 -9.77 -9.10 3.76
CA ILE A 22 -11.18 -9.54 3.84
C ILE A 22 -11.25 -11.07 3.88
N LYS A 23 -10.58 -11.76 2.95
CA LYS A 23 -10.57 -13.24 2.91
C LYS A 23 -10.02 -13.85 4.20
N GLY A 24 -8.93 -13.30 4.73
CA GLY A 24 -8.29 -13.77 5.96
C GLY A 24 -9.15 -13.55 7.20
N LEU A 25 -9.71 -12.34 7.37
CA LEU A 25 -10.58 -12.00 8.50
C LEU A 25 -11.81 -12.91 8.57
N ARG A 26 -12.44 -13.18 7.42
CA ARG A 26 -13.56 -14.14 7.33
C ARG A 26 -13.13 -15.54 7.71
N LYS A 27 -12.09 -16.05 7.05
CA LYS A 27 -11.67 -17.46 7.16
C LYS A 27 -11.12 -17.82 8.53
N PHE A 28 -10.28 -16.96 9.11
CA PHE A 28 -9.51 -17.30 10.31
C PHE A 28 -10.08 -16.71 11.59
N TYR A 29 -10.93 -15.67 11.48
CA TYR A 29 -11.46 -14.95 12.63
C TYR A 29 -13.00 -14.87 12.65
N GLY A 30 -13.69 -15.40 11.63
CA GLY A 30 -15.16 -15.38 11.56
C GLY A 30 -15.77 -13.98 11.45
N ILE A 31 -14.97 -12.99 11.01
CA ILE A 31 -15.41 -11.60 10.88
C ILE A 31 -16.03 -11.40 9.50
N ASP A 32 -17.36 -11.23 9.48
CA ASP A 32 -18.16 -11.00 8.28
C ASP A 32 -18.94 -9.68 8.30
N ASP A 33 -18.86 -8.91 9.38
CA ASP A 33 -19.65 -7.69 9.53
C ASP A 33 -19.14 -6.56 8.60
N GLU A 34 -20.08 -5.93 7.90
CA GLU A 34 -19.75 -4.91 6.90
C GLU A 34 -19.04 -3.69 7.49
N ASN A 35 -19.36 -3.32 8.74
CA ASN A 35 -18.76 -2.15 9.37
C ASN A 35 -17.28 -2.36 9.67
N THR A 36 -16.87 -3.53 10.18
CA THR A 36 -15.47 -3.89 10.42
C THR A 36 -14.72 -4.06 9.11
N LEU A 37 -15.37 -4.61 8.07
CA LEU A 37 -14.75 -4.81 6.75
C LEU A 37 -14.78 -3.54 5.86
N LYS A 38 -15.43 -2.45 6.30
CA LYS A 38 -15.69 -1.26 5.48
C LYS A 38 -14.43 -0.62 4.94
N PHE A 39 -13.39 -0.49 5.77
CA PHE A 39 -12.12 0.08 5.35
C PHE A 39 -11.54 -0.68 4.15
N PHE A 40 -11.43 -2.00 4.27
CA PHE A 40 -10.89 -2.84 3.19
C PHE A 40 -11.79 -2.85 1.95
N THR A 41 -13.11 -2.87 2.14
CA THR A 41 -14.05 -2.91 1.01
C THR A 41 -13.96 -1.64 0.16
N VAL A 42 -13.83 -0.47 0.78
CA VAL A 42 -13.63 0.80 0.05
C VAL A 42 -12.32 0.77 -0.72
N HIS A 43 -11.20 0.46 -0.06
CA HIS A 43 -9.86 0.53 -0.66
C HIS A 43 -9.59 -0.60 -1.68
N MET A 44 -10.29 -1.74 -1.57
CA MET A 44 -10.26 -2.79 -2.60
C MET A 44 -10.71 -2.28 -3.98
N HIS A 45 -11.57 -1.27 -4.01
CA HIS A 45 -12.13 -0.69 -5.24
C HIS A 45 -11.56 0.70 -5.57
N ALA A 46 -11.52 1.62 -4.60
CA ALA A 46 -11.11 3.00 -4.81
C ALA A 46 -9.66 3.10 -5.31
N ASP A 47 -8.77 2.30 -4.74
CA ASP A 47 -7.34 2.43 -4.96
C ASP A 47 -6.90 1.86 -6.32
N LYS A 48 -7.77 1.09 -6.99
CA LYS A 48 -7.59 0.75 -8.42
C LYS A 48 -7.64 2.01 -9.28
N TRP A 49 -8.58 2.90 -8.98
CA TRP A 49 -8.67 4.19 -9.66
C TRP A 49 -7.54 5.13 -9.21
N HIS A 50 -7.20 5.16 -7.91
CA HIS A 50 -6.08 5.97 -7.43
C HIS A 50 -4.76 5.59 -8.12
N ARG A 51 -4.41 4.29 -8.22
CA ARG A 51 -3.16 3.89 -8.88
C ARG A 51 -3.12 4.27 -10.36
N GLU A 52 -4.25 4.22 -11.06
CA GLU A 52 -4.33 4.64 -12.48
C GLU A 52 -4.09 6.14 -12.63
N VAL A 53 -4.78 6.95 -11.81
CA VAL A 53 -4.62 8.41 -11.81
C VAL A 53 -3.20 8.82 -11.43
N LEU A 54 -2.68 8.25 -10.33
CA LEU A 54 -1.33 8.54 -9.87
C LEU A 54 -0.26 8.13 -10.88
N ARG A 55 -0.41 6.97 -11.53
CA ARG A 55 0.50 6.54 -12.60
C ARG A 55 0.51 7.52 -13.76
N LYS A 56 -0.65 8.01 -14.18
CA LYS A 56 -0.76 9.03 -15.23
C LYS A 56 -0.05 10.32 -14.82
N LEU A 57 -0.34 10.84 -13.61
CA LEU A 57 0.29 12.05 -13.10
C LEU A 57 1.81 11.92 -12.96
N ILE A 58 2.32 10.79 -12.47
CA ILE A 58 3.76 10.52 -12.40
C ILE A 58 4.37 10.51 -13.82
N SER A 59 3.70 9.88 -14.78
CA SER A 59 4.17 9.85 -16.18
C SER A 59 4.25 11.25 -16.79
N GLU A 60 3.31 12.14 -16.49
CA GLU A 60 3.30 13.52 -16.97
C GLU A 60 4.37 14.38 -16.30
N LEU A 61 4.67 14.12 -15.02
CA LEU A 61 5.67 14.87 -14.26
C LEU A 61 7.11 14.42 -14.49
N ASN A 62 7.32 13.20 -14.98
CA ASN A 62 8.64 12.58 -15.19
C ASN A 62 9.28 12.96 -16.54
N ASP A 63 9.31 14.27 -16.81
CA ASP A 63 9.80 14.91 -18.03
C ASP A 63 11.35 14.98 -18.15
N SER A 64 12.09 14.55 -17.12
CA SER A 64 13.54 14.53 -17.10
C SER A 64 14.10 13.24 -16.46
N LYS A 65 15.33 12.88 -16.81
CA LYS A 65 16.03 11.73 -16.20
C LYS A 65 16.23 11.91 -14.69
N GLU A 66 16.43 13.14 -14.25
CA GLU A 66 16.56 13.48 -12.83
C GLU A 66 15.26 13.17 -12.07
N LYS A 67 14.11 13.68 -12.53
CA LYS A 67 12.81 13.40 -11.90
C LYS A 67 12.42 11.92 -11.97
N GLN A 68 12.80 11.22 -13.03
CA GLN A 68 12.63 9.77 -13.13
C GLN A 68 13.44 9.04 -12.05
N SER A 69 14.70 9.44 -11.84
CA SER A 69 15.54 8.90 -10.77
C SER A 69 14.99 9.20 -9.37
N GLU A 70 14.56 10.45 -9.13
CA GLU A 70 13.95 10.86 -7.86
C GLU A 70 12.62 10.14 -7.59
N THR A 71 11.81 9.90 -8.62
CA THR A 71 10.58 9.09 -8.50
C THR A 71 10.89 7.66 -8.08
N MET A 72 11.87 7.02 -8.72
CA MET A 72 12.24 5.65 -8.39
C MET A 72 12.80 5.56 -6.97
N ALA A 73 13.67 6.50 -6.58
CA ALA A 73 14.19 6.57 -5.21
C ALA A 73 13.07 6.73 -4.17
N ALA A 74 12.07 7.57 -4.45
CA ALA A 74 10.93 7.77 -3.57
C ALA A 74 10.03 6.53 -3.44
N ILE A 75 9.88 5.74 -4.52
CA ILE A 75 9.16 4.47 -4.49
C ILE A 75 9.93 3.46 -3.62
N ASP A 76 11.23 3.35 -3.82
CA ASP A 76 12.07 2.41 -3.05
C ASP A 76 12.08 2.77 -1.55
N GLU A 77 12.20 4.05 -1.21
CA GLU A 77 12.14 4.53 0.17
C GLU A 77 10.77 4.27 0.82
N ALA A 78 9.68 4.55 0.10
CA ALA A 78 8.33 4.27 0.59
C ALA A 78 8.10 2.77 0.81
N LEU A 79 8.54 1.93 -0.13
CA LEU A 79 8.43 0.48 -0.03
C LEU A 79 9.23 -0.05 1.17
N HIS A 80 10.46 0.44 1.35
CA HIS A 80 11.31 0.05 2.47
C HIS A 80 10.68 0.46 3.80
N THR A 81 10.17 1.69 3.90
CA THR A 81 9.51 2.21 5.12
C THR A 81 8.27 1.40 5.49
N LEU A 82 7.44 1.05 4.50
CA LEU A 82 6.26 0.20 4.73
C LEU A 82 6.64 -1.21 5.22
N ASN A 83 7.73 -1.77 4.70
CA ASN A 83 8.24 -3.06 5.15
C ASN A 83 8.85 -2.98 6.57
N ASP A 84 9.56 -1.89 6.88
CA ASP A 84 10.14 -1.66 8.20
C ASP A 84 9.06 -1.44 9.27
N PHE A 85 7.94 -0.82 8.91
CA PHE A 85 6.77 -0.78 9.78
C PHE A 85 6.30 -2.20 10.17
N LEU A 86 6.20 -3.12 9.20
CA LEU A 86 5.85 -4.51 9.48
C LEU A 86 6.92 -5.23 10.30
N THR A 87 8.20 -4.94 10.03
CA THR A 87 9.33 -5.45 10.83
C THR A 87 9.23 -4.98 12.28
N GLY A 88 8.82 -3.74 12.54
CA GLY A 88 8.58 -3.22 13.89
C GLY A 88 7.42 -3.94 14.60
N MET A 89 6.34 -4.21 13.88
CA MET A 89 5.20 -4.98 14.40
C MET A 89 5.60 -6.42 14.76
N GLU A 90 6.35 -7.08 13.89
CA GLU A 90 6.85 -8.45 14.12
C GLU A 90 7.75 -8.51 15.37
N LYS A 91 8.72 -7.59 15.48
CA LYS A 91 9.61 -7.51 16.65
C LYS A 91 8.86 -7.33 17.96
N THR A 92 7.77 -6.55 17.93
CA THR A 92 7.00 -6.21 19.13
C THR A 92 6.07 -7.34 19.56
N TYR A 93 5.39 -7.98 18.60
CA TYR A 93 4.28 -8.89 18.90
C TYR A 93 4.52 -10.35 18.54
N CYS A 94 5.55 -10.67 17.75
CA CYS A 94 5.82 -12.03 17.26
C CYS A 94 7.14 -12.60 17.81
N SER A 95 8.21 -11.81 17.87
CA SER A 95 9.54 -12.33 18.25
C SER A 95 9.74 -12.57 19.75
N GLN A 96 8.75 -12.27 20.61
CA GLN A 96 8.79 -12.59 22.05
C GLN A 96 8.36 -14.03 22.38
N ILE A 97 8.08 -14.85 21.37
CA ILE A 97 7.81 -16.28 21.56
C ILE A 97 9.15 -17.02 21.51
N ASN A 98 9.89 -16.96 22.62
CA ASN A 98 10.94 -17.90 23.00
C ASN A 98 10.91 -18.10 24.51
#